data_AF-A0A939DNK9-F1
#
_entry.id   AF-A0A939DNK9-F1
#
_cell.length_a   1.000
_cell.length_b   1.000
_cell.length_c   1.000
_cell.angle_alpha   90.00
_cell.angle_beta   90.00
_cell.angle_gamma   90.00
#
_symmetry.space_group_name_H-M   'P 1'
#
loop_
_entity.id
_entity.type
_entity.pdbx_description
1 polymer ?
#
loop_
_entity_poly.entity_id
_entity_poly.type
_entity_poly.pdbx_seq_one_letter_code
_entity_poly.pdbx_strand_id
1 'polypeptide(L)'
;MRIYLAGDNHSDWRAILRDRATKLGLALMVFCPQEVEPWKEESGLASAGRLQGFMLTVNEALEDSADLVVLRLSEQYRHWHAVSEAGRLIAKGKPLILYHPSSLDKELASLDRVALHVAHDMDQMMFILQSLAESQMAS
;
A
#
# COMPACT_ATOMS: atom_id res chain seq x y z
N MET A 1 -6.84 11.27 -7.94
CA MET A 1 -6.55 10.76 -6.58
C MET A 1 -5.16 10.13 -6.52
N ARG A 2 -4.34 10.50 -5.55
CA ARG A 2 -2.99 9.97 -5.30
C ARG A 2 -3.06 8.81 -4.32
N ILE A 3 -2.58 7.64 -4.73
CA ILE A 3 -2.64 6.41 -3.94
C ILE A 3 -1.23 5.85 -3.76
N TYR A 4 -0.87 5.52 -2.51
CA TYR A 4 0.34 4.76 -2.21
C TYR A 4 -0.01 3.27 -2.01
N LEU A 5 0.62 2.38 -2.77
CA LEU A 5 0.41 0.92 -2.69
C LEU A 5 1.52 0.27 -1.87
N ALA A 6 1.22 -0.10 -0.64
CA ALA A 6 2.12 -0.68 0.34
C ALA A 6 1.89 -2.19 0.55
N GLY A 7 2.80 -2.83 1.29
CA GLY A 7 2.72 -4.25 1.63
C GLY A 7 3.26 -5.15 0.53
N ASP A 8 2.64 -6.32 0.34
CA ASP A 8 3.08 -7.39 -0.56
C ASP A 8 3.77 -6.88 -1.85
N ASN A 9 5.05 -7.23 -2.02
CA ASN A 9 5.89 -6.94 -3.17
C ASN A 9 6.26 -8.21 -3.96
N HIS A 10 5.66 -9.35 -3.61
CA HIS A 10 5.93 -10.67 -4.19
C HIS A 10 4.83 -11.13 -5.16
N SER A 11 3.81 -10.31 -5.40
CA SER A 11 2.74 -10.60 -6.36
C SER A 11 2.44 -9.45 -7.31
N ASP A 12 1.78 -9.76 -8.43
CA ASP A 12 1.47 -8.81 -9.50
C ASP A 12 0.27 -7.90 -9.20
N TRP A 13 -0.23 -7.88 -7.97
CA TRP A 13 -1.48 -7.19 -7.62
C TRP A 13 -1.47 -5.69 -7.95
N ARG A 14 -0.32 -5.02 -7.82
CA ARG A 14 -0.18 -3.60 -8.15
C ARG A 14 -0.34 -3.37 -9.65
N ALA A 15 0.17 -4.28 -10.48
CA ALA A 15 0.00 -4.24 -11.92
C ALA A 15 -1.47 -4.51 -12.31
N ILE A 16 -2.09 -5.51 -11.70
CA ILE A 16 -3.51 -5.84 -11.90
C ILE A 16 -4.41 -4.66 -11.50
N LEU A 17 -4.13 -4.02 -10.36
CA LEU A 17 -4.85 -2.84 -9.88
C LEU A 17 -4.77 -1.69 -10.90
N ARG A 18 -3.56 -1.39 -11.39
CA ARG A 18 -3.35 -0.34 -12.40
C ARG A 18 -4.07 -0.63 -13.71
N ASP A 19 -4.00 -1.86 -14.20
CA ASP A 19 -4.68 -2.29 -15.43
C ASP A 19 -6.20 -2.13 -15.30
N ARG A 20 -6.79 -2.63 -14.21
CA ARG A 20 -8.23 -2.52 -13.97
C ARG A 20 -8.68 -1.07 -13.75
N ALA A 21 -7.93 -0.28 -12.99
CA ALA A 21 -8.23 1.14 -12.82
C ALA A 21 -8.22 1.90 -14.16
N THR A 22 -7.25 1.58 -15.03
CA THR A 22 -7.17 2.16 -16.38
C THR A 22 -8.38 1.76 -17.23
N LYS A 23 -8.78 0.49 -17.20
CA LYS A 23 -9.96 -0.02 -17.92
C LYS A 23 -11.26 0.61 -17.45
N LEU A 24 -11.36 0.96 -16.17
CA LEU A 24 -12.50 1.69 -15.59
C LEU A 24 -12.42 3.20 -15.81
N GLY A 25 -11.35 3.72 -16.42
CA GLY A 25 -11.17 5.16 -16.65
C GLY A 25 -10.89 5.96 -15.38
N LEU A 26 -10.44 5.32 -14.30
CA LEU A 26 -10.15 5.99 -13.03
C LEU A 26 -8.86 6.81 -13.13
N ALA A 27 -8.94 8.11 -12.85
CA ALA A 27 -7.80 9.02 -12.80
C ALA A 27 -6.98 8.85 -11.49
N LEU A 28 -6.21 7.76 -11.43
CA LEU A 28 -5.37 7.41 -10.27
C LEU A 28 -3.89 7.72 -10.54
N MET A 29 -3.24 8.40 -9.60
CA MET A 29 -1.78 8.56 -9.58
C MET A 29 -1.23 7.61 -8.51
N VAL A 30 -0.49 6.58 -8.95
CA VAL A 30 -0.13 5.46 -8.09
C VAL A 30 1.37 5.46 -7.77
N PHE A 31 1.69 5.46 -6.47
CA PHE A 31 3.05 5.35 -5.93
C PHE A 31 3.27 3.97 -5.29
N CYS A 32 4.52 3.52 -5.20
CA CYS A 32 4.91 2.27 -4.53
C CYS A 32 6.23 2.45 -3.78
N PRO A 33 6.50 1.62 -2.76
CA PRO A 33 7.79 1.58 -2.09
C PRO A 33 8.94 1.48 -3.08
N GLN A 34 9.96 2.31 -2.88
CA GLN A 34 11.25 2.23 -3.53
C GLN A 34 12.14 1.28 -2.73
N GLU A 35 12.73 0.32 -3.43
CA GLU A 35 13.64 -0.67 -2.85
C GLU A 35 15.04 -0.48 -3.43
N VAL A 36 16.06 -0.68 -2.59
CA VAL A 36 17.43 -0.77 -3.06
C VAL A 36 17.64 -2.20 -3.53
N GLU A 37 17.96 -2.40 -4.82
CA GLU A 37 18.35 -3.71 -5.29
C GLU A 37 19.55 -4.23 -4.47
N PRO A 38 19.61 -5.54 -4.13
CA PRO A 38 20.76 -6.09 -3.44
C PRO A 38 22.03 -5.86 -4.27
N TRP A 39 22.88 -4.96 -3.79
CA TRP A 39 24.09 -4.55 -4.49
C TRP A 39 25.04 -5.75 -4.62
N LYS A 40 25.35 -6.16 -5.85
CA LYS A 40 26.04 -7.43 -6.10
C LYS A 40 27.57 -7.42 -5.97
N GLU A 41 28.29 -6.29 -5.92
CA GLU A 41 29.75 -6.33 -5.68
C GLU A 41 30.38 -4.99 -5.20
N GLU A 42 31.27 -5.12 -4.21
CA GLU A 42 32.50 -4.34 -3.91
C GLU A 42 32.52 -2.90 -3.37
N SER A 43 31.40 -2.22 -3.08
CA SER A 43 31.45 -0.93 -2.35
C SER A 43 30.66 -0.94 -1.05
N GLY A 44 31.31 -1.41 0.03
CA GLY A 44 31.09 -1.10 1.45
C GLY A 44 29.65 -1.13 2.01
N LEU A 45 29.44 -1.89 3.11
CA LEU A 45 28.19 -1.91 3.89
C LEU A 45 27.64 -0.51 4.26
N ALA A 46 28.53 0.47 4.46
CA ALA A 46 28.15 1.85 4.79
C ALA A 46 27.42 2.59 3.64
N SER A 47 27.73 2.30 2.37
CA SER A 47 27.01 2.87 1.21
C SER A 47 25.62 2.28 1.09
N ALA A 48 25.50 0.96 1.25
CA ALA A 48 24.22 0.26 1.22
C ALA A 48 23.26 0.76 2.31
N GLY A 49 23.75 0.92 3.55
CA GLY A 49 22.94 1.46 4.65
C GLY A 49 22.48 2.90 4.41
N ARG A 50 23.32 3.76 3.81
CA ARG A 50 22.92 5.12 3.44
C ARG A 50 21.85 5.15 2.35
N LEU A 51 21.99 4.32 1.32
CA LEU A 51 20.98 4.20 0.26
C LEU A 51 19.65 3.69 0.82
N GLN A 52 19.69 2.70 1.71
CA GLN A 52 18.50 2.20 2.39
C GLN A 52 17.82 3.30 3.21
N GLY A 53 18.58 4.06 4.00
CA GLY A 53 18.05 5.20 4.76
C GLY A 53 17.42 6.26 3.86
N PHE A 54 18.05 6.59 2.73
CA PHE A 54 17.51 7.53 1.74
C PHE A 54 16.19 7.02 1.14
N MET A 55 16.10 5.73 0.77
CA MET A 55 14.86 5.16 0.24
C MET A 55 13.72 5.17 1.27
N LEU A 56 14.01 4.95 2.55
CA LEU A 56 13.01 5.10 3.61
C LEU A 56 12.46 6.52 3.66
N THR A 57 13.33 7.55 3.59
CA THR A 57 12.88 8.95 3.54
C THR A 57 12.04 9.25 2.30
N VAL A 58 12.41 8.71 1.14
CA VAL A 58 11.61 8.86 -0.09
C VAL A 58 10.23 8.21 0.08
N ASN A 59 10.17 7.00 0.62
CA ASN A 59 8.92 6.29 0.84
C ASN A 59 8.00 7.04 1.82
N GLU A 60 8.55 7.58 2.91
CA GLU A 60 7.79 8.42 3.84
C GLU A 60 7.22 9.67 3.15
N ALA A 61 8.01 10.35 2.31
CA ALA A 61 7.53 11.50 1.56
C ALA A 61 6.42 11.13 0.55
N LEU A 62 6.52 9.96 -0.10
CA LEU A 62 5.49 9.46 -1.02
C LEU A 62 4.19 9.16 -0.28
N GLU A 63 4.27 8.48 0.87
CA GLU A 63 3.11 8.24 1.74
C GLU A 63 2.46 9.54 2.22
N ASP A 64 3.29 10.50 2.65
CA ASP A 64 2.81 11.79 3.13
C ASP A 64 2.15 12.62 2.01
N SER A 65 2.57 12.44 0.76
CA SER A 65 1.95 13.07 -0.41
C SER A 65 0.68 12.39 -0.92
N ALA A 66 0.39 11.17 -0.47
CA ALA A 66 -0.76 10.39 -0.91
C ALA A 66 -2.05 10.81 -0.20
N ASP A 67 -3.15 10.81 -0.95
CA ASP A 67 -4.50 11.04 -0.45
C ASP A 67 -5.03 9.80 0.29
N LEU A 68 -4.55 8.61 -0.13
CA LEU A 68 -5.00 7.30 0.33
C LEU A 68 -3.84 6.30 0.29
N VAL A 69 -3.81 5.39 1.24
CA VAL A 69 -2.89 4.24 1.24
C VAL A 69 -3.67 2.94 1.10
N VAL A 70 -3.22 2.06 0.21
CA VAL A 70 -3.70 0.68 0.11
C VAL A 70 -2.58 -0.23 0.61
N LEU A 71 -2.83 -0.95 1.69
CA LEU A 71 -1.87 -1.88 2.27
C LEU A 71 -2.32 -3.32 2.03
N ARG A 72 -1.55 -4.07 1.23
CA ARG A 72 -1.85 -5.49 0.96
C ARG A 72 -1.16 -6.42 1.97
N LEU A 73 -1.96 -7.28 2.61
CA LEU A 73 -1.49 -8.35 3.49
C LEU A 73 -1.84 -9.71 2.86
N SER A 74 -0.83 -10.53 2.59
CA SER A 74 -0.96 -11.85 1.97
C SER A 74 -0.69 -12.96 2.98
N GLU A 75 -1.42 -14.08 2.90
CA GLU A 75 -1.29 -15.25 3.80
C GLU A 75 0.13 -15.84 3.91
N GLN A 76 0.95 -15.66 2.87
CA GLN A 76 2.21 -16.36 2.70
C GLN A 76 3.36 -15.78 3.55
N TYR A 77 3.16 -14.64 4.23
CA TYR A 77 4.24 -13.93 4.93
C TYR A 77 3.85 -13.54 6.34
N ARG A 78 4.84 -13.49 7.23
CA ARG A 78 4.64 -13.03 8.61
C ARG A 78 4.18 -11.58 8.60
N HIS A 79 2.90 -11.37 8.91
CA HIS A 79 2.21 -10.08 8.81
C HIS A 79 2.78 -8.99 9.73
N TRP A 80 3.70 -9.31 10.65
CA TRP A 80 4.24 -8.37 11.64
C TRP A 80 4.74 -7.05 11.03
N HIS A 81 5.46 -7.10 9.91
CA HIS A 81 5.95 -5.88 9.26
C HIS A 81 4.81 -5.03 8.68
N ALA A 82 3.86 -5.66 7.99
CA ALA A 82 2.69 -4.98 7.42
C ALA A 82 1.74 -4.45 8.52
N VAL A 83 1.55 -5.20 9.61
CA VAL A 83 0.76 -4.77 10.78
C VAL A 83 1.42 -3.58 11.46
N SER A 84 2.75 -3.59 11.60
CA SER A 84 3.50 -2.45 12.14
C SER A 84 3.40 -1.23 11.22
N GLU A 85 3.47 -1.43 9.90
CA GLU A 85 3.28 -0.37 8.91
C GLU A 85 1.86 0.20 8.95
N ALA A 86 0.83 -0.66 9.02
CA ALA A 86 -0.57 -0.27 9.20
C ALA A 86 -0.73 0.63 10.42
N GLY A 87 -0.20 0.20 11.57
CA GLY A 87 -0.26 0.97 12.82
C GLY A 87 0.37 2.36 12.69
N ARG A 88 1.52 2.47 12.01
CA ARG A 88 2.17 3.77 11.75
C ARG A 88 1.33 4.66 10.85
N LEU A 89 0.77 4.12 9.76
CA LEU A 89 -0.09 4.87 8.83
C LEU A 89 -1.36 5.37 9.51
N ILE A 90 -1.99 4.53 10.32
CA ILE A 90 -3.16 4.88 11.14
C ILE A 90 -2.80 5.99 12.12
N ALA A 91 -1.67 5.87 12.83
CA ALA A 91 -1.21 6.89 13.77
C ALA A 91 -0.91 8.24 13.09
N LYS A 92 -0.45 8.22 11.83
CA LYS A 92 -0.27 9.42 10.98
C LYS A 92 -1.60 10.03 10.49
N GLY A 93 -2.74 9.38 10.73
CA GLY A 93 -4.05 9.83 10.24
C GLY A 93 -4.23 9.65 8.73
N LYS A 94 -3.46 8.75 8.10
CA LYS A 94 -3.61 8.46 6.67
C LYS A 94 -4.85 7.60 6.43
N PRO A 95 -5.75 7.99 5.52
CA PRO A 95 -6.82 7.11 5.06
C PRO A 95 -6.23 5.79 4.54
N LEU A 96 -6.65 4.67 5.13
CA LEU A 96 -6.06 3.36 4.90
C LEU A 96 -7.11 2.37 4.41
N ILE A 97 -6.88 1.75 3.26
CA ILE A 97 -7.59 0.55 2.82
C ILE A 97 -6.70 -0.66 3.11
N LEU A 98 -7.24 -1.63 3.83
CA LEU A 98 -6.59 -2.94 3.98
C LEU A 98 -7.04 -3.84 2.84
N TYR A 99 -6.08 -4.52 2.22
CA TYR A 99 -6.34 -5.50 1.17
C TYR A 99 -5.80 -6.86 1.58
N HIS A 100 -6.68 -7.77 2.01
CA HIS A 100 -6.28 -9.11 2.43
C HIS A 100 -7.41 -10.11 2.21
N PRO A 101 -7.10 -11.39 1.95
CA PRO A 101 -8.13 -12.42 1.82
C PRO A 101 -8.93 -12.57 3.12
N SER A 102 -10.18 -13.03 2.99
CA SER A 102 -11.11 -13.20 4.12
C SER A 102 -10.66 -14.24 5.15
N SER A 103 -9.75 -15.13 4.77
CA SER A 103 -9.07 -16.05 5.69
C SER A 103 -8.32 -15.34 6.82
N LEU A 104 -7.94 -14.07 6.63
CA LEU A 104 -7.21 -13.26 7.60
C LEU A 104 -8.11 -12.38 8.49
N ASP A 105 -9.43 -12.36 8.29
CA ASP A 105 -10.36 -11.48 9.04
C ASP A 105 -10.21 -11.63 10.55
N LYS A 106 -10.06 -12.86 11.04
CA LYS A 106 -9.90 -13.10 12.49
C LYS A 106 -8.57 -12.57 13.01
N GLU A 107 -7.50 -12.70 12.24
CA GLU A 107 -6.15 -12.27 12.63
C GLU A 107 -6.03 -10.74 12.58
N LEU A 108 -6.68 -10.11 11.59
CA LEU A 108 -6.58 -8.69 11.30
C LEU A 108 -7.75 -7.85 11.85
N ALA A 109 -8.72 -8.47 12.54
CA ALA A 109 -9.92 -7.82 13.06
C ALA A 109 -9.68 -6.51 13.84
N SER A 110 -8.55 -6.38 14.53
CA SER A 110 -8.19 -5.14 15.23
C SER A 110 -7.82 -4.00 14.29
N LEU A 111 -7.14 -4.30 13.18
CA LEU A 111 -6.81 -3.35 12.13
C LEU A 111 -8.02 -3.03 11.26
N ASP A 112 -8.84 -4.03 10.93
CA ASP A 112 -10.04 -3.85 10.11
C ASP A 112 -10.99 -2.81 10.70
N ARG A 113 -11.11 -2.78 12.03
CA ARG A 113 -11.97 -1.83 12.76
C ARG A 113 -11.52 -0.38 12.69
N VAL A 114 -10.26 -0.14 12.33
CA VAL A 114 -9.68 1.21 12.27
C VAL A 114 -9.28 1.62 10.85
N ALA A 115 -9.38 0.70 9.89
CA ALA A 115 -9.24 1.00 8.48
C ALA A 115 -10.44 1.79 7.95
N LEU A 116 -10.24 2.57 6.89
CA LEU A 116 -11.32 3.26 6.20
C LEU A 116 -12.22 2.24 5.48
N HIS A 117 -11.60 1.29 4.78
CA HIS A 117 -12.26 0.17 4.13
C HIS A 117 -11.38 -1.08 4.18
N VAL A 118 -12.02 -2.24 4.05
CA VAL A 118 -11.36 -3.53 3.85
C VAL A 118 -11.84 -4.12 2.53
N ALA A 119 -10.90 -4.60 1.73
CA ALA A 119 -11.17 -5.31 0.49
C ALA A 119 -10.60 -6.72 0.57
N HIS A 120 -11.37 -7.71 0.15
CA HIS A 120 -10.94 -9.11 0.15
C HIS A 120 -10.45 -9.62 -1.21
N ASP A 121 -10.84 -8.93 -2.27
CA ASP A 121 -10.45 -9.24 -3.64
C ASP A 121 -10.30 -7.96 -4.47
N MET A 122 -9.87 -8.13 -5.72
CA MET A 122 -9.63 -7.01 -6.62
C MET A 122 -10.94 -6.36 -7.10
N ASP A 123 -12.06 -7.07 -7.11
CA ASP A 123 -13.36 -6.50 -7.52
C ASP A 123 -13.87 -5.53 -6.44
N GLN A 124 -13.80 -5.94 -5.16
CA GLN A 124 -14.09 -5.09 -4.01
C GLN A 124 -13.15 -3.88 -3.96
N MET A 125 -11.85 -4.08 -4.21
CA MET A 125 -10.89 -2.98 -4.28
C MET A 125 -11.28 -1.95 -5.34
N MET A 126 -11.62 -2.39 -6.56
CA MET A 126 -12.03 -1.47 -7.63
C MET A 126 -13.33 -0.74 -7.29
N PHE A 127 -14.30 -1.44 -6.70
CA PHE A 127 -15.56 -0.83 -6.25
C PHE A 127 -15.31 0.29 -5.24
N ILE A 128 -14.47 0.04 -4.22
CA ILE A 128 -14.13 1.05 -3.21
C ILE A 128 -13.43 2.25 -3.86
N LEU A 129 -12.42 2.02 -4.70
CA LEU A 129 -11.68 3.09 -5.35
C LEU A 129 -12.56 3.94 -6.28
N GLN A 130 -13.49 3.31 -6.99
CA GLN A 130 -14.46 4.02 -7.82
C GLN A 130 -15.37 4.91 -6.97
N SER A 131 -15.95 4.37 -5.89
CA SER A 131 -16.84 5.12 -5.00
C SER A 131 -16.12 6.33 -4.35
N LEU A 132 -14.86 6.16 -3.95
CA LEU A 132 -14.04 7.25 -3.40
C LEU A 132 -13.73 8.31 -4.46
N ALA A 133 -13.39 7.91 -5.68
CA ALA A 133 -13.10 8.84 -6.78
C ALA A 133 -14.35 9.66 -7.15
N GLU A 134 -15.53 9.04 -7.18
CA GLU A 134 -16.81 9.72 -7.41
C GLU A 134 -17.13 10.72 -6.30
N SER A 135 -16.88 10.36 -5.05
CA SER A 135 -17.11 11.23 -3.89
C SER A 135 -16.21 12.48 -3.91
N GLN A 136 -14.97 12.37 -4.37
CA GLN A 136 -14.04 13.52 -4.49
C GLN A 136 -14.43 14.50 -5.61
N MET A 137 -15.17 14.06 -6.63
CA MET A 137 -15.65 14.94 -7.69
C MET A 137 -16.91 15.73 -7.28
N ALA A 138 -17.62 15.25 -6.25
CA ALA A 138 -18.85 15.86 -5.76
C ALA A 138 -18.64 16.94 -4.68
N SER A 139 -17.42 17.06 -4.14
CA SER A 139 -17.01 18.03 -3.12
C SER A 139 -16.25 19.22 -3.71
#